data_AF-A0AAU2LBK3-F1
#
_entry.id   AF-A0AAU2LBK3-F1
#
_cell.length_a   1.000
_cell.length_b   1.000
_cell.length_c   1.000
_cell.angle_alpha   90.00
_cell.angle_beta   90.00
_cell.angle_gamma   90.00
#
_symmetry.space_group_name_H-M   'P 1'
#
loop_
_entity.id
_entity.type
_entity.pdbx_description
1 polymer ?
#
loop_
_entity_poly.entity_id
_entity_poly.type
_entity_poly.pdbx_seq_one_letter_code
_entity_poly.pdbx_strand_id
1 'polypeptide(L)'
;MIHEHACVRCSLLRPEPSQRDRLTEIRDNLLDRIAEAQREGWLGEVEGLEISLAGAEDKLTQLDAALKPSVIHLGLPTFGEIAARTT
;
A
#
# COMPACT_ATOMS: atom_id res chain seq x y z
N MET A 1 -6.31 20.30 -5.71
CA MET A 1 -7.67 19.75 -5.91
C MET A 1 -7.58 18.25 -5.66
N ILE A 2 -8.43 17.75 -4.77
CA ILE A 2 -8.33 16.48 -4.01
C ILE A 2 -8.16 15.24 -4.90
N HIS A 3 -7.01 14.56 -4.80
CA HIS A 3 -6.75 13.21 -5.36
C HIS A 3 -7.02 12.09 -4.33
N GLU A 4 -7.58 12.45 -3.18
CA GLU A 4 -7.65 11.64 -1.96
C GLU A 4 -8.16 10.21 -2.16
N HIS A 5 -9.26 10.05 -2.89
CA HIS A 5 -9.86 8.74 -3.17
C HIS A 5 -9.30 8.09 -4.44
N ALA A 6 -8.85 8.89 -5.41
CA ALA A 6 -8.22 8.38 -6.63
C ALA A 6 -6.91 7.64 -6.31
N CYS A 7 -6.17 8.11 -5.31
CA CYS A 7 -4.94 7.47 -4.87
C CYS A 7 -5.19 6.06 -4.35
N VAL A 8 -6.27 5.79 -3.61
CA VAL A 8 -6.55 4.49 -2.97
C VAL A 8 -6.75 3.38 -4.00
N ARG A 9 -7.46 3.67 -5.10
CA ARG A 9 -7.76 2.68 -6.15
C ARG A 9 -6.65 2.52 -7.20
N CYS A 10 -5.64 3.39 -7.20
CA CYS A 10 -4.55 3.33 -8.17
C CYS A 10 -3.47 2.34 -7.72
N SER A 11 -3.41 1.17 -8.38
CA SER A 11 -2.44 0.10 -8.10
C SER A 11 -0.99 0.49 -8.41
N LEU A 12 -0.77 1.46 -9.30
CA LEU A 12 0.57 1.91 -9.71
C LEU A 12 1.16 2.99 -8.79
N LEU A 13 0.32 3.63 -7.96
CA LEU A 13 0.78 4.69 -7.07
C LEU A 13 1.24 4.10 -5.74
N ARG A 14 2.57 4.15 -5.51
CA ARG A 14 3.16 3.82 -4.21
C ARG A 14 2.86 4.93 -3.20
N PRO A 15 2.30 4.60 -2.02
CA PRO A 15 2.07 5.58 -0.97
C PRO A 15 3.39 6.01 -0.28
N GLU A 16 3.44 7.27 0.15
CA GLU A 16 4.52 7.76 1.00
C GLU A 16 4.37 7.19 2.43
N PRO A 17 5.46 6.88 3.16
CA PRO A 17 5.38 6.31 4.51
C PRO A 17 4.57 7.16 5.50
N SER A 18 4.58 8.48 5.35
CA SER A 18 3.80 9.41 6.18
C SER A 18 2.28 9.29 5.98
N GLN A 19 1.82 8.59 4.95
CA GLN A 19 0.40 8.38 4.68
C GLN A 19 -0.20 7.15 5.37
N ARG A 20 0.60 6.39 6.13
CA ARG A 20 0.16 5.15 6.79
C ARG A 20 -1.06 5.34 7.69
N ASP A 21 -1.00 6.34 8.57
CA ASP A 21 -2.09 6.60 9.53
C ASP A 21 -3.37 6.97 8.79
N ARG A 22 -3.26 7.82 7.77
CA ARG A 22 -4.40 8.19 6.91
C ARG A 22 -4.97 7.01 6.12
N LEU A 23 -4.14 6.10 5.60
CA LEU A 23 -4.62 4.88 4.94
C LEU A 23 -5.34 3.95 5.91
N THR A 24 -4.90 3.93 7.18
CA THR A 24 -5.57 3.20 8.27
C THR A 24 -6.96 3.80 8.54
N GLU A 25 -7.06 5.12 8.65
CA GLU A 25 -8.35 5.82 8.79
C GLU A 25 -9.30 5.53 7.62
N ILE A 26 -8.79 5.54 6.39
CA ILE A 26 -9.58 5.22 5.19
C ILE A 26 -10.08 3.77 5.25
N ARG A 27 -9.22 2.81 5.62
CA ARG A 27 -9.60 1.39 5.77
C ARG A 27 -10.73 1.25 6.79
N ASP A 28 -10.59 1.87 7.95
CA ASP A 28 -11.56 1.75 9.04
C ASP A 28 -12.91 2.38 8.64
N ASN A 29 -12.87 3.54 7.96
CA ASN A 29 -14.09 4.14 7.41
C ASN A 29 -14.76 3.26 6.34
N LEU A 30 -13.98 2.60 5.48
CA LEU A 30 -14.53 1.70 4.46
C LEU A 30 -15.21 0.49 5.09
N LEU A 31 -14.65 -0.08 6.17
CA LEU A 31 -15.27 -1.17 6.92
C LEU A 31 -16.62 -0.75 7.52
N ASP A 32 -16.69 0.44 8.13
CA ASP A 32 -17.93 0.97 8.70
C ASP A 32 -19.01 1.17 7.61
N ARG A 33 -18.61 1.72 6.46
CA ARG A 33 -19.52 1.94 5.33
C ARG A 33 -19.99 0.65 4.66
N ILE A 34 -19.14 -0.37 4.56
CA ILE A 34 -19.54 -1.69 4.08
C ILE A 34 -20.58 -2.28 5.03
N ALA A 35 -20.34 -2.22 6.34
CA ALA A 35 -21.29 -2.73 7.33
C ALA A 35 -22.63 -1.99 7.26
N GLU A 36 -22.63 -0.68 7.03
CA GLU A 36 -23.85 0.10 6.80
C GLU A 36 -24.58 -0.31 5.52
N ALA A 37 -23.87 -0.34 4.39
CA ALA A 37 -24.45 -0.72 3.10
C ALA A 37 -25.04 -2.15 3.12
N GLN A 38 -24.41 -3.08 3.84
CA GLN A 38 -24.94 -4.43 4.06
C GLN A 38 -26.22 -4.43 4.90
N ARG A 39 -26.28 -3.63 5.98
CA ARG A 39 -27.48 -3.51 6.83
C ARG A 39 -28.66 -2.90 6.06
N GLU A 40 -28.39 -1.89 5.24
CA GLU A 40 -29.40 -1.16 4.45
C GLU A 40 -29.74 -1.85 3.11
N GLY A 41 -29.04 -2.94 2.77
CA GLY A 41 -29.28 -3.70 1.54
C GLY A 41 -28.81 -3.00 0.26
N TRP A 42 -27.87 -2.05 0.37
CA TRP A 42 -27.31 -1.31 -0.77
C TRP A 42 -26.22 -2.11 -1.48
N LEU A 43 -26.61 -3.24 -2.07
CA LEU A 43 -25.67 -4.19 -2.69
C LEU A 43 -24.81 -3.56 -3.81
N GLY A 44 -25.34 -2.57 -4.53
CA GLY A 44 -24.58 -1.85 -5.56
C GLY A 44 -23.46 -0.96 -5.02
N GLU A 45 -23.55 -0.52 -3.75
CA GLU A 45 -22.49 0.25 -3.10
C GLU A 45 -21.44 -0.64 -2.45
N VAL A 46 -21.85 -1.80 -1.92
CA VAL A 46 -20.96 -2.76 -1.24
C VAL A 46 -19.78 -3.15 -2.13
N GLU A 47 -20.01 -3.54 -3.38
CA GLU A 47 -18.94 -3.97 -4.29
C GLU A 47 -17.89 -2.86 -4.51
N GLY A 48 -18.33 -1.61 -4.73
CA GLY A 48 -17.44 -0.48 -4.93
C GLY A 48 -16.63 -0.12 -3.67
N LEU A 49 -17.20 -0.36 -2.49
CA LEU A 49 -16.53 -0.16 -1.20
C LEU A 49 -15.51 -1.26 -0.93
N GLU A 50 -15.83 -2.52 -1.21
CA GLU A 50 -14.92 -3.67 -1.07
C GLU A 50 -13.70 -3.54 -1.98
N ILE A 51 -13.88 -3.11 -3.24
CA ILE A 51 -12.74 -2.82 -4.15
C ILE A 51 -11.84 -1.72 -3.57
N SER A 52 -12.44 -0.71 -2.94
CA SER A 52 -11.67 0.38 -2.34
C SER A 52 -10.93 -0.07 -1.08
N LEU A 53 -11.53 -0.97 -0.30
CA LEU A 53 -10.93 -1.58 0.89
C LEU A 53 -9.70 -2.40 0.51
N ALA A 54 -9.83 -3.27 -0.49
CA ALA A 54 -8.70 -4.06 -1.00
C ALA A 54 -7.54 -3.16 -1.45
N GLY A 55 -7.84 -2.06 -2.17
CA GLY A 55 -6.81 -1.09 -2.57
C GLY A 55 -6.11 -0.39 -1.39
N ALA A 56 -6.84 -0.11 -0.30
CA ALA A 56 -6.26 0.47 0.92
C ALA A 56 -5.36 -0.55 1.66
N GLU A 57 -5.80 -1.81 1.78
CA GLU A 57 -5.04 -2.90 2.42
C GLU A 57 -3.76 -3.24 1.64
N ASP A 58 -3.83 -3.28 0.32
CA ASP A 58 -2.65 -3.48 -0.55
C ASP A 58 -1.59 -2.40 -0.31
N LYS A 59 -2.03 -1.14 -0.19
CA LYS A 59 -1.14 -0.01 0.07
C LYS A 59 -0.50 -0.08 1.45
N LEU A 60 -1.25 -0.46 2.48
CA LEU A 60 -0.71 -0.68 3.82
C LEU A 60 0.33 -1.81 3.81
N THR A 61 0.04 -2.91 3.10
CA THR A 61 0.97 -4.04 2.92
C THR A 61 2.26 -3.60 2.21
N GLN A 62 2.16 -2.75 1.18
CA GLN A 62 3.33 -2.18 0.50
C GLN A 62 4.18 -1.31 1.43
N LEU A 63 3.56 -0.51 2.30
CA LEU A 63 4.27 0.30 3.30
C LEU A 63 5.00 -0.58 4.33
N ASP A 64 4.31 -1.60 4.85
CA ASP A 64 4.89 -2.52 5.82
C ASP A 64 6.05 -3.34 5.21
N ALA A 65 5.98 -3.66 3.90
CA ALA A 65 7.07 -4.29 3.17
C ALA A 65 8.26 -3.32 2.94
N ALA A 66 8.00 -2.05 2.63
CA ALA A 66 9.04 -1.05 2.42
C ALA A 66 9.79 -0.69 3.72
N LEU A 67 9.11 -0.74 4.87
CA LEU A 67 9.72 -0.53 6.19
C LEU A 67 10.61 -1.71 6.63
N LYS A 68 10.48 -2.88 6.01
CA LYS A 68 11.37 -4.02 6.24
C LYS A 68 12.56 -3.91 5.27
N PRO A 69 13.77 -3.57 5.73
CA PRO A 69 14.94 -3.59 4.85
C PRO A 69 15.20 -5.04 4.40
N SER A 70 14.79 -5.38 3.18
CA SER A 70 15.23 -6.61 2.53
C SER A 70 16.61 -6.37 1.94
N VAL A 71 17.64 -7.02 2.49
CA VAL A 71 18.98 -7.01 1.89
C VAL A 71 18.90 -7.84 0.61
N ILE A 72 18.74 -7.18 -0.53
CA ILE A 72 18.89 -7.81 -1.84
C ILE A 72 20.38 -7.82 -2.14
N HIS A 73 21.00 -9.00 -2.13
CA HIS A 73 22.37 -9.18 -2.59
C HIS A 73 22.38 -9.14 -4.13
N LEU A 74 22.63 -7.96 -4.71
CA LEU A 74 22.71 -7.75 -6.17
C LEU A 74 23.94 -8.42 -6.84
N GLY A 75 24.73 -9.21 -6.11
CA GLY A 75 25.99 -9.79 -6.61
C GLY A 75 27.05 -8.74 -6.93
N LEU A 76 26.91 -7.52 -6.39
CA LEU A 76 27.89 -6.46 -6.57
C LEU A 76 29.18 -6.85 -5.83
N PRO A 77 30.33 -6.90 -6.52
CA PRO A 77 31.60 -7.14 -5.85
C PRO A 77 31.83 -6.02 -4.84
N THR A 78 32.22 -6.43 -3.64
CA THR A 78 32.63 -5.50 -2.60
C THR A 78 33.90 -4.76 -3.05
N PHE A 79 34.12 -3.56 -2.52
CA PHE A 79 35.28 -2.75 -2.88
C PHE A 79 36.62 -3.50 -2.72
N GLY A 80 36.71 -4.41 -1.73
CA GLY A 80 37.88 -5.25 -1.51
C GLY A 80 38.14 -6.28 -2.62
N GLU A 81 37.08 -6.87 -3.19
CA GLU A 81 37.18 -7.83 -4.31
C GLU A 81 37.57 -7.14 -5.62
N ILE A 82 37.20 -5.87 -5.79
CA ILE A 82 37.62 -5.04 -6.93
C ILE A 82 39.12 -4.73 -6.79
N ALA A 83 39.57 -4.30 -5.61
CA ALA A 83 40.97 -3.97 -5.36
C ALA A 83 41.90 -5.18 -5.56
N ALA A 84 41.49 -6.36 -5.09
CA ALA A 84 42.26 -7.60 -5.17
C ALA A 84 42.48 -8.14 -6.60
N ARG A 85 41.69 -7.68 -7.59
CA ARG A 85 41.83 -8.10 -9.00
C ARG A 85 42.84 -7.28 -9.81
N THR A 86 43.41 -6.24 -9.19
CA THR A 86 44.32 -5.30 -9.85
C THR A 86 45.81 -5.59 -9.58
N THR A 87 46.12 -6.67 -8.86
CA THR A 87 47.48 -7.17 -8.58
C THR A 87 47.65 -8.55 -9.19
#